data_AF-A0A4R4ZW96-F1
#
_entry.id   AF-A0A4R4ZW96-F1
#
_cell.length_a   1.000
_cell.length_b   1.000
_cell.length_c   1.000
_cell.angle_alpha   90.00
_cell.angle_beta   90.00
_cell.angle_gamma   90.00
#
_symmetry.space_group_name_H-M   'P 1'
#
loop_
_entity.id
_entity.type
_entity.pdbx_description
1 polymer ?
#
loop_
_entity_poly.entity_id
_entity_poly.type
_entity_poly.pdbx_seq_one_letter_code
_entity_poly.pdbx_strand_id
1 'polypeptide(L)'
;MSNLDSKLPELMRQATEDLEPESVDLVERSVAQGTRLRQRRSVLAGTAAGVAVLATVGVVVGTVQHFDGRADGGPMVAAPPTISTPAASTTPTVQTPPPSKAGGPTLATLKSLVQGPGRTLSLPETWGGAQDGFFGAGLVVDDGKGGSRIQVLLERHQGPASCAGEPGCKKRPDGSTIRSSSLIPEYSDDRQQEFGIVYNYVEITRKDGRQISATSYNGVSEKGTKHTRAVPILTVAQLTKLADDQAWKFPAKVTK
;
A
#
# COMPACT_ATOMS: atom_id res chain seq x y z
N MET A 1 -31.22 42.78 -40.47
CA MET A 1 -31.22 41.91 -39.26
C MET A 1 -30.25 40.78 -39.56
N SER A 2 -28.99 40.96 -39.16
CA SER A 2 -27.87 40.12 -39.63
C SER A 2 -27.42 39.18 -38.52
N ASN A 3 -27.67 37.88 -38.76
CA ASN A 3 -26.93 36.70 -38.28
C ASN A 3 -25.88 36.93 -37.18
N LEU A 4 -26.33 36.98 -35.92
CA LEU A 4 -25.46 36.84 -34.74
C LEU A 4 -25.33 35.35 -34.33
N ASP A 5 -26.33 34.52 -34.61
CA ASP A 5 -26.38 33.12 -34.18
C ASP A 5 -25.34 32.22 -34.87
N SER A 6 -24.97 32.52 -36.12
CA SER A 6 -24.00 31.71 -36.87
C SER A 6 -22.54 32.07 -36.60
N LYS A 7 -22.26 33.16 -35.88
CA LYS A 7 -20.89 33.59 -35.55
C LYS A 7 -20.44 33.14 -34.15
N LEU A 8 -21.38 32.85 -33.26
CA LEU A 8 -21.07 32.42 -31.90
C LEU A 8 -20.30 31.08 -31.84
N PRO A 9 -20.65 30.04 -32.63
CA PRO A 9 -19.90 28.78 -32.61
C PRO A 9 -18.46 28.95 -33.09
N GLU A 10 -18.26 29.81 -34.10
CA GLU A 10 -16.95 30.06 -34.67
C GLU A 10 -16.06 30.88 -33.74
N LEU A 11 -16.65 31.86 -33.02
CA LEU A 11 -15.94 32.61 -31.99
C LEU A 11 -15.59 31.72 -30.78
N MET A 12 -16.47 30.80 -30.39
CA MET A 12 -16.17 29.82 -29.34
C MET A 12 -15.07 28.83 -29.77
N ARG A 13 -15.06 28.40 -31.03
CA ARG A 13 -14.03 27.54 -31.61
C ARG A 13 -12.68 28.26 -31.66
N GLN A 14 -12.66 29.52 -32.11
CA GLN A 14 -11.45 30.32 -32.17
C GLN A 14 -10.89 30.65 -30.77
N ALA A 15 -11.76 30.88 -29.78
CA ALA A 15 -11.34 31.10 -28.39
C ALA A 15 -10.85 29.83 -27.68
N THR A 16 -11.18 28.63 -28.18
CA THR A 16 -10.70 27.36 -27.63
C THR A 16 -9.43 26.85 -28.32
N GLU A 17 -9.17 27.25 -29.57
CA GLU A 17 -7.93 26.91 -30.28
C GLU A 17 -6.71 27.72 -29.80
N ASP A 18 -6.91 28.87 -29.15
CA ASP A 18 -5.85 29.73 -28.58
C ASP A 18 -5.54 29.44 -27.10
N LEU A 19 -6.11 28.36 -26.54
CA LEU A 19 -5.75 27.87 -25.21
C LEU A 19 -4.47 27.03 -25.30
N GLU A 20 -3.33 27.68 -25.52
CA GLU A 20 -2.04 27.03 -25.24
C GLU A 20 -1.95 26.76 -23.73
N PRO A 21 -1.71 25.51 -23.29
CA PRO A 21 -1.48 25.24 -21.89
C PRO A 21 -0.14 25.88 -21.47
N GLU A 22 -0.21 26.99 -20.76
CA GLU A 22 0.94 27.78 -20.23
C GLU A 22 1.89 26.95 -19.34
N SER A 23 1.59 25.68 -19.07
CA SER A 23 2.39 24.84 -18.20
C SER A 23 2.29 23.35 -18.52
N VAL A 24 2.72 22.98 -19.72
CA VAL A 24 3.08 21.59 -20.05
C VAL A 24 4.03 21.01 -18.99
N ASP A 25 4.92 21.85 -18.44
CA ASP A 25 5.87 21.51 -17.35
C ASP A 25 5.18 21.20 -16.00
N LEU A 26 4.04 21.82 -15.67
CA LEU A 26 3.29 21.47 -14.45
C LEU A 26 2.53 20.14 -14.62
N VAL A 27 2.00 19.88 -15.81
CA VAL A 27 1.35 18.60 -16.13
C VAL A 27 2.40 17.49 -16.16
N GLU A 28 3.55 17.70 -16.81
CA GLU A 28 4.64 16.73 -16.83
C GLU A 28 5.23 16.49 -15.44
N ARG A 29 5.43 17.53 -14.63
CA ARG A 29 5.88 17.37 -13.23
C ARG A 29 4.85 16.67 -12.37
N SER A 30 3.56 16.99 -12.51
CA SER A 30 2.50 16.32 -11.74
C SER A 30 2.30 14.87 -12.17
N VAL A 31 2.46 14.54 -13.46
CA VAL A 31 2.46 13.16 -13.97
C VAL A 31 3.71 12.40 -13.51
N ALA A 32 4.89 13.02 -13.51
CA ALA A 32 6.13 12.42 -13.00
C ALA A 32 6.08 12.20 -11.47
N GLN A 33 5.46 13.12 -10.72
CA GLN A 33 5.27 13.00 -9.28
C GLN A 33 4.17 11.97 -8.94
N GLY A 34 3.10 11.93 -9.74
CA GLY A 34 2.01 10.96 -9.61
C GLY A 34 2.42 9.53 -9.94
N THR A 35 3.27 9.34 -10.96
CA THR A 35 3.83 8.02 -11.31
C THR A 35 4.79 7.51 -10.25
N ARG A 36 5.64 8.36 -9.65
CA ARG A 36 6.49 7.98 -8.50
C ARG A 36 5.68 7.57 -7.27
N LEU A 37 4.60 8.29 -6.96
CA LEU A 37 3.69 7.94 -5.86
C LEU A 37 2.94 6.62 -6.13
N ARG A 38 2.54 6.36 -7.38
CA ARG A 38 1.92 5.08 -7.78
C ARG A 38 2.91 3.92 -7.78
N GLN A 39 4.14 4.13 -8.25
CA GLN A 39 5.21 3.11 -8.20
C GLN A 39 5.57 2.75 -6.75
N ARG A 40 5.60 3.73 -5.84
CA ARG A 40 5.75 3.46 -4.40
C ARG A 40 4.58 2.69 -3.80
N ARG A 41 3.36 2.83 -4.34
CA ARG A 41 2.18 2.07 -3.91
C ARG A 41 2.07 0.68 -4.55
N SER A 42 2.67 0.46 -5.73
CA SER A 42 2.58 -0.82 -6.46
C SER A 42 3.68 -1.83 -6.10
N VAL A 43 4.73 -1.44 -5.35
CA VAL A 43 5.73 -2.42 -4.86
C VAL A 43 5.19 -3.29 -3.71
N LEU A 44 4.03 -2.96 -3.15
CA LEU A 44 3.31 -3.84 -2.20
C LEU A 44 2.25 -4.73 -2.88
N ALA A 45 2.17 -4.75 -4.22
CA ALA A 45 1.24 -5.59 -4.96
C ALA A 45 1.95 -6.36 -6.09
N GLY A 46 2.40 -7.58 -5.77
CA GLY A 46 2.43 -8.71 -6.70
C GLY A 46 3.71 -8.93 -7.51
N THR A 47 4.54 -9.87 -7.05
CA THR A 47 5.33 -10.74 -7.95
C THR A 47 4.70 -12.13 -8.00
N ALA A 48 3.60 -12.26 -8.74
CA ALA A 48 3.20 -13.56 -9.29
C ALA A 48 3.99 -13.76 -10.60
N ALA A 49 5.27 -14.10 -10.49
CA ALA A 49 6.06 -14.56 -11.63
C ALA A 49 5.82 -16.06 -11.78
N GLY A 50 5.15 -16.44 -12.86
CA GLY A 50 4.87 -17.82 -13.24
C GLY A 50 6.15 -18.63 -13.42
N VAL A 51 6.17 -19.83 -12.82
CA VAL A 51 7.18 -20.85 -13.06
C VAL A 51 6.94 -21.43 -14.46
N ALA A 52 7.85 -21.17 -15.39
CA ALA A 52 7.91 -21.87 -16.66
C ALA A 52 8.38 -23.32 -16.40
N VAL A 53 7.46 -24.28 -16.48
CA VAL A 53 7.81 -25.71 -16.46
C VAL A 53 8.36 -26.08 -17.83
N LEU A 54 9.67 -26.33 -17.89
CA LEU A 54 10.34 -26.96 -19.02
C LEU A 54 9.83 -28.41 -19.14
N ALA A 55 8.93 -28.65 -20.10
CA ALA A 55 8.53 -29.99 -20.48
C ALA A 55 9.64 -30.66 -21.29
N THR A 56 10.37 -31.57 -20.66
CA THR A 56 11.28 -32.51 -21.32
C THR A 56 10.47 -33.49 -22.17
N VAL A 57 10.69 -33.48 -23.48
CA VAL A 57 10.23 -34.53 -24.39
C VAL A 57 11.10 -35.77 -24.17
N GLY A 58 10.60 -36.70 -23.36
CA GLY A 58 11.15 -38.05 -23.23
C GLY A 58 10.28 -39.02 -24.03
N VAL A 59 10.77 -39.42 -25.20
CA VAL A 59 10.22 -40.53 -25.99
C VAL A 59 10.43 -41.83 -25.22
N VAL A 60 9.36 -42.56 -24.90
CA VAL A 60 9.43 -43.97 -24.52
C VAL A 60 8.48 -44.77 -25.42
N VAL A 61 9.10 -45.65 -26.18
CA VAL A 61 8.52 -46.69 -27.03
C VAL A 61 8.48 -48.00 -26.24
N GLY A 62 7.42 -48.80 -26.42
CA GLY A 62 7.39 -50.23 -26.04
C GLY A 62 6.17 -50.62 -25.20
N THR A 63 5.12 -51.25 -25.78
CA THR A 63 4.85 -52.73 -25.79
C THR A 63 4.43 -53.27 -24.41
N VAL A 64 3.34 -54.02 -24.14
CA VAL A 64 2.53 -55.03 -24.84
C VAL A 64 1.22 -55.20 -24.03
N GLN A 65 0.10 -55.22 -24.76
CA GLN A 65 -1.10 -56.08 -24.69
C GLN A 65 -1.74 -56.62 -23.37
N HIS A 66 -3.08 -56.79 -23.50
CA HIS A 66 -3.96 -57.89 -23.07
C HIS A 66 -5.08 -57.64 -22.02
N PHE A 67 -6.25 -58.24 -22.35
CA PHE A 67 -7.53 -58.45 -21.64
C PHE A 67 -8.56 -57.32 -21.73
N ASP A 68 -9.49 -57.31 -22.69
CA ASP A 68 -10.60 -58.24 -23.05
C ASP A 68 -11.85 -58.08 -22.16
N GLY A 69 -13.01 -57.85 -22.80
CA GLY A 69 -14.27 -57.54 -22.11
C GLY A 69 -15.34 -56.81 -22.94
N ARG A 70 -15.79 -57.45 -24.02
CA ARG A 70 -17.00 -57.22 -24.85
C ARG A 70 -18.24 -56.79 -24.03
N ALA A 71 -18.87 -55.63 -24.29
CA ALA A 71 -19.95 -55.32 -25.26
C ALA A 71 -21.26 -56.13 -25.13
N ASP A 72 -22.24 -55.53 -24.45
CA ASP A 72 -23.70 -55.61 -24.64
C ASP A 72 -24.20 -54.13 -24.58
N GLY A 73 -25.09 -53.57 -25.39
CA GLY A 73 -26.14 -54.12 -26.23
C GLY A 73 -27.47 -53.43 -25.89
N GLY A 74 -27.73 -52.21 -26.40
CA GLY A 74 -29.07 -51.58 -26.32
C GLY A 74 -29.09 -50.03 -26.31
N PRO A 75 -29.94 -49.36 -27.11
CA PRO A 75 -29.95 -47.90 -27.25
C PRO A 75 -30.96 -47.25 -26.30
N MET A 76 -30.56 -46.23 -25.53
CA MET A 76 -31.52 -45.39 -24.80
C MET A 76 -31.10 -43.91 -24.75
N VAL A 77 -31.94 -43.12 -25.42
CA VAL A 77 -32.57 -41.85 -24.98
C VAL A 77 -31.66 -40.77 -24.36
N ALA A 78 -31.59 -39.64 -25.05
CA ALA A 78 -31.10 -38.37 -24.54
C ALA A 78 -31.89 -37.92 -23.30
N ALA A 79 -31.18 -37.77 -22.18
CA ALA A 79 -31.65 -37.05 -21.00
C ALA A 79 -30.50 -36.14 -20.50
N PRO A 80 -30.80 -34.91 -20.07
CA PRO A 80 -29.79 -34.00 -19.53
C PRO A 80 -29.43 -34.42 -18.10
N PRO A 81 -28.15 -34.38 -17.67
CA PRO A 81 -27.82 -34.57 -16.28
C PRO A 81 -28.01 -33.25 -15.51
N THR A 82 -29.03 -33.22 -14.65
CA THR A 82 -28.96 -32.48 -13.39
C THR A 82 -28.32 -33.42 -12.37
N ILE A 83 -27.24 -33.01 -11.69
CA ILE A 83 -26.93 -33.32 -10.27
C ILE A 83 -25.75 -32.43 -9.82
N SER A 84 -26.01 -31.77 -8.69
CA SER A 84 -25.15 -31.03 -7.78
C SER A 84 -23.85 -31.75 -7.40
N THR A 85 -22.76 -31.04 -7.08
CA THR A 85 -21.95 -31.05 -5.83
C THR A 85 -20.72 -30.09 -5.97
N PRO A 86 -19.90 -29.82 -4.93
CA PRO A 86 -19.85 -28.58 -4.15
C PRO A 86 -18.75 -27.59 -4.58
N ALA A 87 -19.05 -26.29 -4.44
CA ALA A 87 -18.06 -25.23 -4.48
C ALA A 87 -17.15 -25.33 -3.25
N ALA A 88 -15.96 -25.89 -3.42
CA ALA A 88 -14.87 -25.72 -2.49
C ALA A 88 -14.48 -24.24 -2.47
N SER A 89 -14.88 -23.52 -1.43
CA SER A 89 -14.42 -22.18 -1.14
C SER A 89 -12.91 -22.22 -0.86
N THR A 90 -12.10 -21.91 -1.88
CA THR A 90 -10.71 -21.52 -1.66
C THR A 90 -10.72 -20.08 -1.17
N THR A 91 -10.84 -19.91 0.14
CA THR A 91 -10.54 -18.63 0.79
C THR A 91 -9.10 -18.26 0.45
N PRO A 92 -8.82 -17.12 -0.20
CA PRO A 92 -7.45 -16.69 -0.41
C PRO A 92 -6.85 -16.38 0.95
N THR A 93 -5.98 -17.26 1.42
CA THR A 93 -5.14 -16.98 2.58
C THR A 93 -4.25 -15.81 2.18
N VAL A 94 -4.48 -14.65 2.80
CA VAL A 94 -3.57 -13.50 2.72
C VAL A 94 -2.22 -13.96 3.27
N GLN A 95 -1.32 -14.40 2.39
CA GLN A 95 0.03 -14.75 2.78
C GLN A 95 0.77 -13.46 3.12
N THR A 96 0.86 -13.17 4.41
CA THR A 96 1.80 -12.19 4.95
C THR A 96 3.21 -12.64 4.55
N PRO A 97 4.01 -11.80 3.87
CA PRO A 97 5.38 -12.16 3.54
C PRO A 97 6.18 -12.46 4.82
N PRO A 98 7.12 -13.41 4.78
CA PRO A 98 7.91 -13.76 5.95
C PRO A 98 8.66 -12.52 6.46
N PRO A 99 8.78 -12.34 7.79
CA PRO A 99 9.43 -11.18 8.35
C PRO A 99 10.87 -11.07 7.84
N SER A 100 11.15 -10.01 7.10
CA SER A 100 12.51 -9.65 6.71
C SER A 100 13.35 -9.50 7.98
N LYS A 101 14.42 -10.31 8.10
CA LYS A 101 15.36 -10.23 9.23
C LYS A 101 15.90 -8.80 9.44
N ALA A 102 15.92 -7.98 8.39
CA ALA A 102 16.36 -6.59 8.45
C ALA A 102 15.37 -5.64 9.15
N GLY A 103 14.07 -5.93 9.13
CA GLY A 103 13.05 -5.13 9.83
C GLY A 103 12.86 -5.47 11.30
N GLY A 104 13.46 -6.58 11.77
CA GLY A 104 13.35 -7.06 13.14
C GLY A 104 13.70 -6.01 14.22
N PRO A 105 14.83 -5.30 14.11
CA PRO A 105 15.17 -4.22 15.04
C PRO A 105 14.15 -3.08 15.04
N THR A 106 13.64 -2.70 13.87
CA THR A 106 12.62 -1.64 13.74
C THR A 106 11.32 -2.04 14.43
N LEU A 107 10.87 -3.29 14.26
CA LEU A 107 9.70 -3.81 14.97
C LEU A 107 9.92 -3.88 16.48
N ALA A 108 11.12 -4.25 16.94
CA ALA A 108 11.45 -4.27 18.36
C ALA A 108 11.39 -2.86 18.99
N THR A 109 11.96 -1.86 18.32
CA THR A 109 11.84 -0.45 18.73
C THR A 109 10.38 -0.01 18.74
N LEU A 110 9.61 -0.31 17.68
CA LEU A 110 8.18 0.04 17.62
C LEU A 110 7.41 -0.55 18.81
N LYS A 111 7.57 -1.85 19.08
CA LYS A 111 6.94 -2.53 20.22
C LYS A 111 7.28 -1.85 21.54
N SER A 112 8.56 -1.55 21.77
CA SER A 112 9.01 -0.89 23.00
C SER A 112 8.39 0.50 23.19
N LEU A 113 8.24 1.28 22.12
CA LEU A 113 7.74 2.66 22.20
C LEU A 113 6.21 2.76 22.32
N VAL A 114 5.47 1.78 21.80
CA VAL A 114 4.00 1.76 21.85
C VAL A 114 3.43 0.96 23.01
N GLN A 115 4.26 0.12 23.64
CA GLN A 115 3.87 -0.61 24.84
C GLN A 115 3.45 0.35 25.96
N GLY A 116 2.46 -0.07 26.74
CA GLY A 116 1.97 0.67 27.88
C GLY A 116 0.94 -0.13 28.67
N PRO A 117 0.57 0.32 29.88
CA PRO A 117 -0.45 -0.34 30.69
C PRO A 117 -1.77 -0.50 29.92
N GLY A 118 -2.37 -1.67 30.00
CA GLY A 118 -3.65 -1.97 29.35
C GLY A 118 -3.60 -2.06 27.82
N ARG A 119 -2.41 -2.10 27.21
CA ARG A 119 -2.26 -2.28 25.76
C ARG A 119 -1.85 -3.71 25.42
N THR A 120 -2.58 -4.32 24.49
CA THR A 120 -2.19 -5.57 23.85
C THR A 120 -1.62 -5.29 22.46
N LEU A 121 -0.52 -5.97 22.10
CA LEU A 121 0.13 -5.85 20.80
C LEU A 121 -0.10 -7.12 19.99
N SER A 122 -0.56 -6.99 18.75
CA SER A 122 -0.84 -8.11 17.85
C SER A 122 -0.47 -7.79 16.40
N LEU A 123 -0.57 -8.80 15.52
CA LEU A 123 -0.29 -8.68 14.07
C LEU A 123 1.01 -7.95 13.73
N PRO A 124 2.16 -8.35 14.32
CA PRO A 124 3.44 -7.74 14.00
C PRO A 124 3.83 -8.04 12.54
N GLU A 125 4.36 -7.04 11.87
CA GLU A 125 4.80 -7.14 10.48
C GLU A 125 6.07 -6.31 10.27
N THR A 126 6.90 -6.75 9.33
CA THR A 126 8.08 -6.03 8.86
C THR A 126 8.19 -6.15 7.36
N TRP A 127 8.60 -5.09 6.68
CA TRP A 127 8.84 -5.10 5.24
C TRP A 127 10.05 -4.21 4.89
N GLY A 128 10.55 -4.35 3.66
CA GLY A 128 11.80 -3.73 3.23
C GLY A 128 13.05 -4.41 3.81
N GLY A 129 14.16 -3.70 3.74
CA GLY A 129 15.47 -4.21 4.08
C GLY A 129 16.59 -3.31 3.61
N ALA A 130 17.82 -3.70 3.94
CA ALA A 130 18.99 -2.87 3.63
C ALA A 130 19.18 -2.67 2.12
N GLN A 131 18.83 -3.69 1.33
CA GLN A 131 18.89 -3.64 -0.14
C GLN A 131 17.79 -2.73 -0.73
N ASP A 132 16.64 -2.61 -0.06
CA ASP A 132 15.53 -1.76 -0.48
C ASP A 132 15.73 -0.28 -0.09
N GLY A 133 16.71 0.00 0.79
CA GLY A 133 17.02 1.36 1.25
C GLY A 133 16.05 1.91 2.31
N PHE A 134 15.15 1.08 2.84
CA PHE A 134 14.23 1.44 3.91
C PHE A 134 13.93 0.26 4.85
N PHE A 135 13.47 0.55 6.06
CA PHE A 135 12.97 -0.43 7.03
C PHE A 135 11.54 -0.08 7.43
N GLY A 136 10.60 -1.00 7.16
CA GLY A 136 9.21 -0.88 7.55
C GLY A 136 8.87 -1.82 8.71
N ALA A 137 8.05 -1.34 9.64
CA ALA A 137 7.47 -2.17 10.69
C ALA A 137 6.05 -1.70 11.03
N GLY A 138 5.20 -2.65 11.40
CA GLY A 138 3.84 -2.37 11.82
C GLY A 138 3.33 -3.38 12.85
N LEU A 139 2.35 -2.97 13.63
CA LEU A 139 1.62 -3.83 14.56
C LEU A 139 0.26 -3.19 14.89
N VAL A 140 -0.63 -3.98 15.49
CA VAL A 140 -1.88 -3.48 16.07
C VAL A 140 -1.70 -3.27 17.57
N VAL A 141 -2.15 -2.11 18.06
CA VAL A 141 -2.27 -1.77 19.48
C VAL A 141 -3.76 -1.72 19.83
N ASP A 142 -4.17 -2.44 20.86
CA ASP A 142 -5.54 -2.38 21.40
C ASP A 142 -5.49 -2.04 22.89
N ASP A 143 -6.25 -1.02 23.29
CA ASP A 143 -6.41 -0.54 24.67
C ASP A 143 -7.76 -0.96 25.29
N GLY A 144 -8.44 -1.95 24.69
CA GLY A 144 -9.78 -2.40 25.06
C GLY A 144 -10.90 -1.59 24.40
N LYS A 145 -10.56 -0.61 23.54
CA LYS A 145 -11.53 0.22 22.79
C LYS A 145 -11.50 -0.04 21.28
N GLY A 146 -10.78 -1.08 20.85
CA GLY A 146 -10.62 -1.45 19.45
C GLY A 146 -9.19 -1.27 18.95
N GLY A 147 -8.76 -2.19 18.09
CA GLY A 147 -7.40 -2.24 17.57
C GLY A 147 -7.05 -1.12 16.59
N SER A 148 -5.91 -0.48 16.81
CA SER A 148 -5.34 0.56 15.97
C SER A 148 -4.01 0.09 15.39
N ARG A 149 -3.91 0.03 14.06
CA ARG A 149 -2.66 -0.29 13.39
C ARG A 149 -1.72 0.91 13.45
N ILE A 150 -0.50 0.67 13.94
CA ILE A 150 0.61 1.61 13.91
C ILE A 150 1.63 1.10 12.91
N GLN A 151 2.10 1.98 12.03
CA GLN A 151 3.15 1.68 11.07
C GLN A 151 4.23 2.74 11.13
N VAL A 152 5.46 2.32 10.87
CA VAL A 152 6.61 3.20 10.67
C VAL A 152 7.38 2.77 9.43
N LEU A 153 7.94 3.76 8.73
CA LEU A 153 8.89 3.55 7.64
C LEU A 153 10.09 4.45 7.86
N LEU A 154 11.27 3.85 7.90
CA LEU A 154 12.55 4.53 8.10
C LEU A 154 13.36 4.44 6.81
N GLU A 155 13.72 5.57 6.24
CA GLU A 155 14.48 5.65 4.99
C GLU A 155 15.58 6.72 5.03
N ARG A 156 16.33 6.80 3.93
CA ARG A 156 17.26 7.90 3.66
C ARG A 156 16.68 8.80 2.57
N HIS A 157 16.20 9.97 2.97
CA HIS A 157 15.76 11.01 2.06
C HIS A 157 16.94 11.51 1.22
N GLN A 158 16.71 11.63 -0.09
CA GLN A 158 17.69 12.17 -1.03
C GLN A 158 17.44 13.66 -1.19
N GLY A 159 18.37 14.49 -0.72
CA GLY A 159 18.27 15.94 -0.77
C GLY A 159 18.12 16.59 0.61
N PRO A 160 18.17 17.94 0.66
CA PRO A 160 18.02 18.66 1.91
C PRO A 160 16.59 18.56 2.44
N ALA A 161 16.43 18.54 3.76
CA ALA A 161 15.12 18.66 4.39
C ALA A 161 14.47 20.00 3.97
N SER A 162 13.38 19.92 3.18
CA SER A 162 12.69 21.07 2.62
C SER A 162 11.18 20.96 2.85
N CYS A 163 10.54 22.11 3.05
CA CYS A 163 9.08 22.23 3.11
C CYS A 163 8.52 22.98 1.87
N ALA A 164 9.36 23.28 0.88
CA ALA A 164 8.92 24.03 -0.29
C ALA A 164 7.84 23.25 -1.05
N GLY A 165 6.65 23.84 -1.17
CA GLY A 165 5.52 23.23 -1.88
C GLY A 165 4.80 22.10 -1.13
N GLU A 166 5.14 21.83 0.13
CA GLU A 166 4.59 20.70 0.90
C GLU A 166 3.56 21.18 1.95
N PRO A 167 2.25 20.96 1.74
CA PRO A 167 1.21 21.37 2.67
C PRO A 167 1.38 20.71 4.05
N GLY A 168 1.29 21.52 5.11
CA GLY A 168 1.42 21.05 6.49
C GLY A 168 2.86 20.77 6.94
N CYS A 169 3.86 21.08 6.10
CA CYS A 169 5.27 20.97 6.47
C CYS A 169 5.76 22.20 7.23
N LYS A 170 6.54 21.98 8.30
CA LYS A 170 7.18 23.03 9.11
C LYS A 170 8.66 22.72 9.27
N LYS A 171 9.52 23.73 9.10
CA LYS A 171 10.93 23.65 9.50
C LYS A 171 11.05 23.79 11.02
N ARG A 172 11.95 23.01 11.62
CA ARG A 172 12.25 23.05 13.06
C ARG A 172 13.59 23.77 13.30
N PRO A 173 13.84 24.29 14.51
CA PRO A 173 15.09 24.99 14.85
C PRO A 173 16.36 24.15 14.68
N ASP A 174 16.25 22.82 14.77
CA ASP A 174 17.37 21.88 14.60
C ASP A 174 17.72 21.58 13.12
N GLY A 175 17.02 22.23 12.18
CA GLY A 175 17.18 22.05 10.74
C GLY A 175 16.43 20.85 10.16
N SER A 176 15.65 20.12 10.97
CA SER A 176 14.74 19.10 10.46
C SER A 176 13.44 19.71 9.92
N THR A 177 12.69 18.94 9.14
CA THR A 177 11.32 19.26 8.76
C THR A 177 10.36 18.26 9.38
N ILE A 178 9.16 18.73 9.71
CA ILE A 178 8.04 17.88 10.12
C ILE A 178 6.84 18.17 9.22
N ARG A 179 6.22 17.12 8.72
CA ARG A 179 4.89 17.16 8.12
C ARG A 179 3.95 16.34 8.97
N SER A 180 2.73 16.83 9.19
CA SER A 180 1.75 16.11 9.99
C SER A 180 0.33 16.33 9.49
N SER A 181 -0.48 15.29 9.57
CA SER A 181 -1.90 15.31 9.20
C SER A 181 -2.72 14.53 10.23
N SER A 182 -3.97 14.92 10.43
CA SER A 182 -4.86 14.31 11.41
C SER A 182 -6.17 13.89 10.76
N LEU A 183 -6.68 12.72 11.13
CA LEU A 183 -7.98 12.19 10.70
C LEU A 183 -8.18 12.21 9.17
N ILE A 184 -7.15 11.86 8.41
CA ILE A 184 -7.21 11.80 6.96
C ILE A 184 -7.95 10.53 6.53
N PRO A 185 -8.96 10.61 5.64
CA PRO A 185 -9.58 9.44 5.02
C PRO A 185 -8.56 8.61 4.24
N GLU A 186 -8.57 7.29 4.43
CA GLU A 186 -7.73 6.38 3.64
C GLU A 186 -8.22 6.26 2.19
N TYR A 187 -9.54 6.32 2.00
CA TYR A 187 -10.16 6.21 0.69
C TYR A 187 -10.75 7.56 0.26
N SER A 188 -10.62 7.87 -1.03
CA SER A 188 -11.24 9.04 -1.66
C SER A 188 -12.55 8.71 -2.38
N ASP A 189 -13.01 7.47 -2.28
CA ASP A 189 -14.21 6.94 -2.94
C ASP A 189 -15.16 6.30 -1.93
N ASP A 190 -16.22 5.63 -2.41
CA ASP A 190 -17.31 5.08 -1.59
C ASP A 190 -16.85 4.04 -0.56
N ARG A 191 -15.66 3.45 -0.74
CA ARG A 191 -15.05 2.56 0.27
C ARG A 191 -14.80 3.28 1.58
N GLN A 192 -14.67 4.61 1.57
CA GLN A 192 -14.58 5.39 2.80
C GLN A 192 -15.85 5.28 3.64
N GLN A 193 -17.02 5.21 3.02
CA GLN A 193 -18.29 5.05 3.73
C GLN A 193 -18.44 3.61 4.24
N GLU A 194 -17.97 2.62 3.46
CA GLU A 194 -18.00 1.21 3.83
C GLU A 194 -17.06 0.89 5.01
N PHE A 195 -15.78 1.27 4.90
CA PHE A 195 -14.76 0.90 5.88
C PHE A 195 -14.54 1.96 6.96
N GLY A 196 -14.71 3.24 6.65
CA GLY A 196 -14.52 4.35 7.60
C GLY A 196 -13.10 4.46 8.16
N ILE A 197 -12.09 4.03 7.41
CA ILE A 197 -10.70 4.09 7.87
C ILE A 197 -10.20 5.54 7.78
N VAL A 198 -9.70 6.04 8.91
CA VAL A 198 -8.98 7.32 8.98
C VAL A 198 -7.66 7.13 9.71
N TYR A 199 -6.70 8.01 9.44
CA TYR A 199 -5.39 7.95 10.06
C TYR A 199 -4.81 9.31 10.46
N ASN A 200 -3.93 9.26 11.45
CA ASN A 200 -3.02 10.34 11.78
C ASN A 200 -1.65 10.00 11.19
N TYR A 201 -0.96 11.01 10.67
CA TYR A 201 0.34 10.88 9.99
C TYR A 201 1.33 11.89 10.52
N VAL A 202 2.57 11.45 10.71
CA VAL A 202 3.73 12.31 10.96
C VAL A 202 4.89 11.83 10.11
N GLU A 203 5.60 12.76 9.50
CA GLU A 203 6.86 12.51 8.82
C GLU A 203 7.90 13.53 9.29
N ILE A 204 9.09 13.05 9.60
CA ILE A 204 10.21 13.87 10.04
C ILE A 204 11.41 13.58 9.15
N THR A 205 11.90 14.60 8.45
CA THR A 205 13.16 14.54 7.71
C THR A 205 14.22 15.28 8.50
N ARG A 206 15.17 14.53 9.05
CA ARG A 206 16.31 15.05 9.82
C ARG A 206 17.30 15.73 8.86
N LYS A 207 18.06 16.70 9.39
CA LYS A 207 19.08 17.44 8.62
C LYS A 207 20.13 16.55 7.93
N ASP A 208 20.37 15.34 8.47
CA ASP A 208 21.36 14.39 7.97
C ASP A 208 20.81 13.43 6.90
N GLY A 209 19.56 13.65 6.46
CA GLY A 209 18.84 12.88 5.44
C GLY A 209 18.15 11.64 5.99
N ARG A 210 18.14 11.37 7.30
CA ARG A 210 17.28 10.32 7.86
C ARG A 210 15.83 10.79 7.84
N GLN A 211 14.93 9.96 7.32
CA GLN A 211 13.51 10.26 7.32
C GLN A 211 12.73 9.12 7.96
N ILE A 212 11.81 9.47 8.85
CA ILE A 212 10.88 8.55 9.47
C ILE A 212 9.46 9.05 9.21
N SER A 213 8.61 8.18 8.70
CA SER A 213 7.16 8.39 8.72
C SER A 213 6.51 7.42 9.68
N ALA A 214 5.46 7.89 10.36
CA ALA A 214 4.70 7.15 11.34
C ALA A 214 3.21 7.42 11.13
N THR A 215 2.43 6.34 11.06
CA THR A 215 0.99 6.38 10.82
C THR A 215 0.26 5.62 11.91
N SER A 216 -0.87 6.17 12.38
CA SER A 216 -1.81 5.48 13.26
C SER A 216 -3.18 5.45 12.58
N TYR A 217 -3.72 4.26 12.35
CA TYR A 217 -5.04 4.03 11.76
C TYR A 217 -6.08 3.76 12.85
N ASN A 218 -7.35 4.06 12.59
CA ASN A 218 -8.47 3.69 13.48
C ASN A 218 -8.99 2.24 13.26
N GLY A 219 -8.28 1.43 12.49
CA GLY A 219 -8.58 0.01 12.24
C GLY A 219 -7.37 -0.89 12.41
N VAL A 220 -7.61 -2.20 12.36
CA VAL A 220 -6.56 -3.25 12.49
C VAL A 220 -5.72 -3.43 11.22
N SER A 221 -6.23 -2.92 10.09
CA SER A 221 -5.58 -2.88 8.79
C SER A 221 -5.74 -1.49 8.18
N GLU A 222 -4.83 -1.14 7.27
CA GLU A 222 -4.96 0.05 6.42
C GLU A 222 -6.18 -0.08 5.49
N LYS A 223 -6.38 -1.29 4.95
CA LYS A 223 -7.39 -1.55 3.90
C LYS A 223 -8.17 -2.83 4.12
N GLY A 224 -9.36 -2.89 3.50
CA GLY A 224 -10.14 -4.12 3.32
C GLY A 224 -10.92 -4.59 4.55
N THR A 225 -10.89 -3.84 5.64
CA THR A 225 -11.64 -4.14 6.87
C THR A 225 -12.22 -2.86 7.43
N LYS A 226 -13.41 -2.94 8.05
CA LYS A 226 -14.02 -1.81 8.74
C LYS A 226 -13.17 -1.38 9.95
N HIS A 227 -13.16 -0.07 10.23
CA HIS A 227 -12.53 0.46 11.44
C HIS A 227 -13.12 -0.18 12.70
N THR A 228 -12.31 -0.27 13.74
CA THR A 228 -12.69 -0.89 15.02
C THR A 228 -12.87 0.15 16.13
N ARG A 229 -12.45 1.40 15.89
CA ARG A 229 -12.58 2.55 16.79
C ARG A 229 -12.82 3.83 15.98
N ALA A 230 -13.39 4.85 16.60
CA ALA A 230 -13.74 6.10 15.89
C ALA A 230 -12.51 6.89 15.43
N VAL A 231 -11.46 6.95 16.26
CA VAL A 231 -10.22 7.70 15.98
C VAL A 231 -8.98 6.86 16.25
N PRO A 232 -7.86 7.11 15.55
CA PRO A 232 -6.61 6.39 15.79
C PRO A 232 -6.14 6.51 17.24
N ILE A 233 -5.46 5.47 17.75
CA ILE A 233 -5.04 5.43 19.15
C ILE A 233 -3.92 6.45 19.46
N LEU A 234 -3.06 6.75 18.47
CA LEU A 234 -2.01 7.76 18.62
C LEU A 234 -2.42 9.05 17.94
N THR A 235 -2.44 10.12 18.73
CA THR A 235 -2.56 11.50 18.25
C THR A 235 -1.31 11.92 17.45
N VAL A 236 -1.41 12.99 16.67
CA VAL A 236 -0.27 13.59 15.97
C VAL A 236 0.88 13.93 16.92
N ALA A 237 0.58 14.43 18.13
CA ALA A 237 1.61 14.73 19.13
C ALA A 237 2.33 13.47 19.63
N GLN A 238 1.60 12.37 19.83
CA GLN A 238 2.19 11.09 20.23
C GLN A 238 2.99 10.45 19.10
N LEU A 239 2.51 10.52 17.86
CA LEU A 239 3.26 10.07 16.67
C LEU A 239 4.54 10.90 16.48
N THR A 240 4.49 12.20 16.76
CA THR A 240 5.68 13.06 16.72
C THR A 240 6.72 12.61 17.74
N LYS A 241 6.32 12.36 19.00
CA LYS A 241 7.22 11.81 20.03
C LYS A 241 7.80 10.46 19.63
N LEU A 242 6.97 9.56 19.08
CA LEU A 242 7.40 8.26 18.60
C LEU A 242 8.44 8.40 17.48
N ALA A 243 8.22 9.30 16.51
CA ALA A 243 9.13 9.52 15.38
C ALA A 243 10.44 10.23 15.79
N ASP A 244 10.39 11.10 16.81
CA ASP A 244 11.55 11.82 17.35
C ASP A 244 12.45 10.97 18.25
N ASP A 245 12.02 9.77 18.62
CA ASP A 245 12.80 8.86 19.46
C ASP A 245 14.19 8.54 18.84
N GLN A 246 15.19 8.41 19.69
CA GLN A 246 16.57 8.16 19.27
C GLN A 246 16.91 6.68 19.14
N ALA A 247 16.03 5.77 19.59
CA ALA A 247 16.20 4.32 19.48
C ALA A 247 16.05 3.80 18.03
N TRP A 248 15.58 4.64 17.09
CA TRP A 248 15.42 4.29 15.69
C TRP A 248 16.75 4.09 14.96
N LYS A 249 16.89 2.91 14.34
CA LYS A 249 18.03 2.55 13.49
C LYS A 249 17.61 2.70 12.02
N PHE A 250 18.29 3.59 11.32
CA PHE A 250 18.02 3.88 9.92
C PHE A 250 18.95 3.08 9.01
N PRO A 251 18.54 2.81 7.76
CA PRO A 251 19.43 2.19 6.79
C PRO A 251 20.70 3.03 6.58
N ALA A 252 21.79 2.36 6.22
CA ALA A 252 23.04 3.01 5.87
C ALA A 252 22.84 3.95 4.69
N LYS A 253 23.67 5.01 4.60
CA LYS A 253 23.72 5.80 3.37
C LYS A 253 24.29 4.92 2.27
N VAL A 254 23.57 4.77 1.17
CA VAL A 254 24.11 4.16 -0.04
C VAL A 254 25.06 5.18 -0.66
N THR A 255 26.36 5.06 -0.38
CA THR A 255 27.40 5.78 -1.10
C THR A 255 27.54 5.15 -2.48
N LYS A 256 27.25 5.92 -3.54
CA LYS A 256 27.65 5.59 -4.90
C LYS A 256 29.11 5.92 -5.10
#